data_AF-A0A5S3YNK0-F1
#
_entry.id   AF-A0A5S3YNK0-F1
#
_cell.length_a   1.000
_cell.length_b   1.000
_cell.length_c   1.000
_cell.angle_alpha   90.00
_cell.angle_beta   90.00
_cell.angle_gamma   90.00
#
_symmetry.space_group_name_H-M   'P 1'
#
loop_
_entity.id
_entity.type
_entity.pdbx_description
1 polymer ?
#
loop_
_entity_poly.entity_id
_entity_poly.type
_entity_poly.pdbx_seq_one_letter_code
_entity_poly.pdbx_strand_id
1 'polypeptide(L)'
;VEPENIELSIDLRIQAIAYKALKSAVLSYKATSGSAMVVDVTTGEVLAMVNSPSFNPNDMRDAAPYKRRNRAITDLFEPGSTLKPLAILAGLDYGAIDADDTV
;
A
#
# COMPACT_ATOMS: atom_id res chain seq x y z
N VAL A 1 -32.86 12.33 -6.58
CA VAL A 1 -31.81 11.53 -7.23
C VAL A 1 -31.91 10.15 -6.63
N GLU A 2 -32.13 9.11 -7.44
CA GLU A 2 -32.15 7.74 -6.91
C GLU A 2 -30.74 7.32 -6.50
N PRO A 3 -30.59 6.50 -5.45
CA PRO A 3 -29.29 5.99 -5.04
C PRO A 3 -28.71 5.06 -6.10
N GLU A 4 -27.47 5.31 -6.50
CA GLU A 4 -26.73 4.50 -7.46
C GLU A 4 -25.76 3.56 -6.75
N ASN A 5 -25.46 2.43 -7.39
CA ASN A 5 -24.45 1.50 -6.90
C ASN A 5 -23.04 2.02 -7.17
N ILE A 6 -22.10 1.65 -6.30
CA ILE A 6 -20.67 1.93 -6.49
C ILE A 6 -19.96 0.58 -6.61
N GLU A 7 -19.31 0.37 -7.75
CA GLU A 7 -18.39 -0.74 -7.95
C GLU A 7 -16.98 -0.28 -7.64
N LEU A 8 -16.27 -1.03 -6.80
CA LEU A 8 -14.90 -0.74 -6.43
C LEU A 8 -13.93 -1.53 -7.31
N SER A 9 -12.73 -1.01 -7.51
CA SER A 9 -11.61 -1.75 -8.12
C SER A 9 -11.06 -2.89 -7.23
N ILE A 10 -11.48 -2.95 -5.97
CA ILE A 10 -10.95 -3.87 -4.97
C ILE A 10 -11.44 -5.30 -5.26
N ASP A 11 -10.50 -6.20 -5.49
CA ASP A 11 -10.78 -7.64 -5.49
C ASP A 11 -10.75 -8.15 -4.04
N LEU A 12 -11.91 -8.58 -3.54
CA LEU A 12 -12.07 -9.05 -2.16
C LEU A 12 -11.13 -10.21 -1.80
N ARG A 13 -10.76 -11.06 -2.77
CA ARG A 13 -9.86 -12.19 -2.56
C ARG A 13 -8.44 -11.71 -2.30
N ILE A 14 -7.96 -10.76 -3.12
CA ILE A 14 -6.63 -10.15 -2.99
C ILE A 14 -6.59 -9.34 -1.69
N GLN A 15 -7.63 -8.55 -1.41
CA GLN A 15 -7.79 -7.80 -0.16
C GLN A 15 -7.67 -8.70 1.08
N ALA A 16 -8.37 -9.84 1.10
CA ALA A 16 -8.34 -10.78 2.23
C ALA A 16 -6.96 -11.41 2.44
N ILE A 17 -6.28 -11.82 1.37
CA ILE A 17 -4.93 -12.39 1.42
C ILE A 17 -3.93 -11.33 1.92
N ALA A 18 -3.96 -10.13 1.34
CA ALA A 18 -3.09 -9.02 1.72
C ALA A 18 -3.29 -8.64 3.19
N TYR A 19 -4.54 -8.54 3.66
CA TYR A 19 -4.85 -8.23 5.06
C TYR A 19 -4.30 -9.29 6.01
N LYS A 20 -4.51 -10.58 5.70
CA LYS A 20 -4.04 -11.69 6.53
C LYS A 20 -2.50 -11.68 6.64
N ALA A 21 -1.81 -11.52 5.51
CA ALA A 21 -0.36 -11.47 5.46
C ALA A 21 0.19 -10.27 6.25
N LEU A 22 -0.34 -9.08 6.01
CA LEU A 22 0.07 -7.86 6.71
C LEU A 22 -0.18 -7.94 8.21
N LYS A 23 -1.37 -8.40 8.63
CA LYS A 23 -1.70 -8.57 10.04
C LYS A 23 -0.76 -9.56 10.71
N SER A 24 -0.48 -10.69 10.07
CA SER A 24 0.49 -11.66 10.57
C SER A 24 1.87 -11.04 10.72
N ALA A 25 2.38 -10.33 9.72
CA ALA A 25 3.69 -9.69 9.76
C ALA A 25 3.78 -8.65 10.90
N VAL A 26 2.79 -7.76 11.03
CA VAL A 26 2.76 -6.76 12.11
C VAL A 26 2.78 -7.41 13.49
N LEU A 27 2.05 -8.51 13.69
CA LEU A 27 2.06 -9.25 14.95
C LEU A 27 3.42 -9.96 15.19
N SER A 28 3.93 -10.68 14.19
CA SER A 28 5.18 -11.44 14.29
C SER A 28 6.38 -10.54 14.58
N TYR A 29 6.45 -9.37 13.94
CA TYR A 29 7.54 -8.41 14.14
C TYR A 29 7.28 -7.39 15.24
N LYS A 30 6.14 -7.48 15.94
CA LYS A 30 5.72 -6.50 16.96
C LYS A 30 5.78 -5.05 16.46
N ALA A 31 5.42 -4.85 15.20
CA ALA A 31 5.46 -3.53 14.58
C ALA A 31 4.30 -2.66 15.11
N THR A 32 4.52 -1.34 15.19
CA THR A 32 3.47 -0.39 15.59
C THR A 32 2.32 -0.36 14.58
N SER A 33 2.65 -0.43 13.28
CA SER A 33 1.69 -0.48 12.19
C SER A 33 2.36 -0.93 10.89
N GLY A 34 1.55 -1.24 9.88
CA GLY A 34 1.99 -1.43 8.51
C GLY A 34 0.83 -1.22 7.52
N SER A 35 1.19 -1.06 6.25
CA SER A 35 0.26 -0.88 5.13
C SER A 35 0.72 -1.72 3.95
N ALA A 36 -0.22 -2.18 3.13
CA ALA A 36 0.09 -2.81 1.85
C ALA A 36 -0.95 -2.41 0.80
N MET A 37 -0.49 -2.23 -0.43
CA MET A 37 -1.32 -1.91 -1.58
C MET A 37 -0.95 -2.82 -2.74
N VAL A 38 -1.94 -3.27 -3.50
CA VAL A 38 -1.77 -4.03 -4.74
C VAL A 38 -2.44 -3.25 -5.85
N VAL A 39 -1.70 -2.99 -6.92
CA VAL A 39 -2.15 -2.20 -8.06
C VAL A 39 -1.99 -3.03 -9.33
N ASP A 40 -3.00 -3.02 -10.20
CA ASP A 40 -2.88 -3.53 -11.55
C ASP A 40 -2.03 -2.57 -12.38
N VAL A 41 -0.90 -3.06 -12.91
CA VAL A 41 0.07 -2.22 -13.64
C VAL A 41 -0.42 -1.80 -15.03
N THR A 42 -1.43 -2.48 -15.57
CA THR A 42 -2.01 -2.20 -16.89
C THR A 42 -3.20 -1.25 -16.79
N THR A 43 -4.09 -1.44 -15.83
CA THR A 43 -5.30 -0.61 -15.66
C THR A 43 -5.12 0.53 -14.67
N GLY A 44 -4.15 0.43 -13.75
CA GLY A 44 -3.98 1.37 -12.64
C GLY A 44 -4.95 1.14 -11.48
N GLU A 45 -5.78 0.11 -11.55
CA GLU A 45 -6.76 -0.22 -10.52
C GLU A 45 -6.11 -0.64 -9.21
N VAL A 46 -6.64 -0.14 -8.09
CA VAL A 46 -6.23 -0.60 -6.76
C VAL A 46 -7.01 -1.87 -6.43
N LEU A 47 -6.34 -3.00 -6.55
CA LEU A 47 -6.91 -4.33 -6.29
C LEU A 47 -7.01 -4.64 -4.80
N ALA A 48 -6.10 -4.09 -4.00
CA ALA A 48 -6.15 -4.18 -2.54
C ALA A 48 -5.49 -2.96 -1.88
N MET A 49 -6.04 -2.55 -0.74
CA MET A 49 -5.49 -1.51 0.13
C MET A 49 -5.79 -1.87 1.59
N VAL A 50 -4.76 -2.26 2.34
CA VAL A 50 -4.89 -2.79 3.69
C VAL A 50 -3.96 -2.08 4.67
N ASN A 51 -4.44 -1.92 5.90
CA ASN A 51 -3.67 -1.34 7.00
C ASN A 51 -3.80 -2.23 8.23
N SER A 52 -2.75 -2.27 9.06
CA SER A 52 -2.77 -2.89 10.37
C SER A 52 -2.09 -1.95 11.37
N PRO A 53 -2.68 -1.66 12.55
CA PRO A 53 -3.94 -2.18 13.06
C PRO A 53 -5.17 -1.63 12.32
N SER A 54 -6.26 -2.41 12.33
CA SER A 54 -7.55 -2.07 11.73
C SER A 54 -8.68 -2.19 12.77
N PHE A 55 -9.93 -1.95 12.38
CA PHE A 55 -11.11 -1.96 13.26
C PHE A 55 -12.29 -2.67 12.58
N ASN A 56 -13.31 -3.06 13.36
CA ASN A 56 -14.57 -3.56 12.83
C ASN A 56 -15.52 -2.38 12.58
N PRO A 57 -15.90 -2.06 11.33
CA PRO A 57 -16.82 -0.95 11.07
C PRO A 57 -18.25 -1.24 11.55
N ASN A 58 -18.63 -2.52 11.73
CA ASN A 58 -19.94 -2.89 12.27
C ASN A 58 -20.01 -2.78 13.80
N ASP A 59 -18.87 -2.62 14.49
CA ASP A 59 -18.78 -2.44 15.94
C ASP A 59 -17.67 -1.45 16.31
N MET A 60 -18.07 -0.21 16.59
CA MET A 60 -17.14 0.91 16.78
C MET A 60 -16.58 1.04 18.19
N ARG A 61 -16.92 0.15 19.14
CA ARG A 61 -16.48 0.26 20.55
C ARG A 61 -14.95 0.26 20.69
N ASP A 62 -14.27 -0.52 19.86
CA ASP A 62 -12.80 -0.65 19.86
C ASP A 62 -12.10 0.12 18.72
N ALA A 63 -12.82 1.05 18.06
CA ALA A 63 -12.35 1.79 16.88
C ALA A 63 -11.58 3.07 17.24
N ALA A 64 -10.52 2.93 18.03
CA ALA A 64 -9.63 4.04 18.39
C ALA A 64 -9.13 4.80 17.14
N PRO A 65 -8.92 6.13 17.20
CA PRO A 65 -8.58 6.94 16.02
C PRO A 65 -7.40 6.40 15.19
N TYR A 66 -6.34 5.90 15.84
CA TYR A 66 -5.17 5.36 15.14
C TYR A 66 -5.44 4.05 14.37
N LYS A 67 -6.50 3.29 14.72
CA LYS A 67 -6.95 2.09 14.00
C LYS A 67 -7.84 2.43 12.81
N ARG A 68 -8.50 3.59 12.83
CA ARG A 68 -9.37 4.08 11.75
C ARG A 68 -8.60 4.78 10.63
N ARG A 69 -7.33 5.10 10.87
CA ARG A 69 -6.46 5.79 9.92
C ARG A 69 -6.14 4.89 8.73
N ASN A 70 -6.48 5.34 7.51
CA ASN A 70 -6.02 4.69 6.28
C ASN A 70 -4.58 5.13 5.98
N ARG A 71 -3.62 4.46 6.63
CA ARG A 71 -2.20 4.84 6.57
C ARG A 71 -1.63 4.82 5.17
N ALA A 72 -2.13 3.94 4.30
CA ALA A 72 -1.71 3.86 2.90
C ALA A 72 -1.87 5.19 2.12
N ILE A 73 -2.80 6.07 2.55
CA ILE A 73 -3.03 7.37 1.90
C ILE A 73 -2.80 8.57 2.81
N THR A 74 -2.69 8.38 4.14
CA THR A 74 -2.53 9.50 5.10
C THR A 74 -1.14 9.60 5.73
N ASP A 75 -0.32 8.56 5.66
CA ASP A 75 0.98 8.54 6.33
C ASP A 75 2.07 8.78 5.27
N LEU A 76 2.78 9.89 5.41
CA LEU A 76 3.95 10.20 4.61
C LEU A 76 5.19 9.60 5.27
N PHE A 77 6.09 9.06 4.45
CA PHE A 77 7.41 8.60 4.88
C PHE A 77 8.42 8.81 3.75
N GLU A 78 9.70 8.92 4.10
CA GLU A 78 10.77 9.00 3.12
C GLU A 78 10.93 7.62 2.43
N PRO A 79 10.82 7.52 1.10
CA PRO A 79 10.81 6.23 0.38
C PRO A 79 12.16 5.49 0.43
N GLY A 80 13.25 6.19 0.77
CA GLY A 80 14.58 5.62 0.88
C GLY A 80 15.02 4.89 -0.39
N SER A 81 15.62 3.71 -0.24
CA SER A 81 16.18 2.95 -1.37
C SER A 81 15.15 2.53 -2.43
N THR A 82 13.84 2.56 -2.14
CA THR A 82 12.80 2.21 -3.12
C THR A 82 12.71 3.20 -4.28
N LEU A 83 13.24 4.42 -4.12
CA LEU A 83 13.26 5.44 -5.18
C LEU A 83 14.46 5.30 -6.14
N LYS A 84 15.50 4.55 -5.75
CA LYS A 84 16.74 4.41 -6.54
C LYS A 84 16.52 3.98 -8.00
N PRO A 85 15.60 3.06 -8.33
CA PRO A 85 15.34 2.69 -9.72
C PRO A 85 15.00 3.90 -10.60
N LEU A 86 14.27 4.90 -10.10
CA LEU A 86 13.97 6.12 -10.87
C LEU A 86 15.22 6.97 -11.14
N ALA A 87 16.12 7.07 -10.16
CA ALA A 87 17.38 7.79 -10.34
C ALA A 87 18.30 7.10 -11.37
N ILE A 88 18.36 5.76 -11.33
CA ILE A 88 19.11 4.96 -12.31
C ILE A 88 18.48 5.09 -13.71
N LEU A 89 17.14 5.00 -13.81
CA LEU A 89 16.44 5.20 -15.07
C LEU A 89 16.74 6.57 -15.67
N ALA A 90 16.75 7.63 -14.86
CA ALA A 90 17.12 8.96 -15.31
C ALA A 90 18.59 9.02 -15.80
N GLY A 91 19.52 8.39 -15.07
CA GLY A 91 20.92 8.34 -15.48
C GLY A 91 21.12 7.65 -16.84
N LEU A 92 20.45 6.51 -17.05
CA LEU A 92 20.45 5.78 -18.31
C LEU A 92 19.80 6.60 -19.44
N ASP A 93 18.65 7.23 -19.17
CA ASP A 93 17.87 8.01 -20.16
C ASP A 93 18.63 9.27 -20.64
N TYR A 94 19.35 9.95 -19.74
CA TYR A 94 20.20 11.08 -20.09
C TYR A 94 21.58 10.67 -20.66
N GLY A 95 21.87 9.36 -20.74
CA GLY A 95 23.18 8.86 -21.16
C GLY A 95 24.33 9.26 -20.24
N ALA A 96 24.03 9.55 -18.96
CA ALA A 96 25.02 9.93 -17.96
C ALA A 96 25.74 8.71 -17.37
N ILE A 97 25.13 7.53 -17.48
CA ILE A 97 25.67 6.23 -17.10
C ILE A 97 25.21 5.18 -18.12
N ASP A 98 25.98 4.11 -18.26
CA ASP A 98 25.62 2.87 -18.94
C ASP A 98 25.43 1.72 -17.94
N ALA A 99 24.71 0.68 -18.33
CA ALA A 99 24.40 -0.46 -17.45
C ALA A 99 25.65 -1.25 -17.01
N ASP A 100 26.72 -1.18 -17.81
CA ASP A 100 28.00 -1.87 -17.57
C ASP A 100 29.01 -0.98 -16.82
N ASP A 101 28.64 0.26 -16.47
CA ASP A 101 29.51 1.16 -15.71
C ASP A 101 29.79 0.62 -14.31
N THR A 102 31.00 0.90 -13.82
CA THR A 102 31.42 0.58 -12.45
C THR A 102 31.55 1.86 -11.63
N VAL A 103 31.09 1.81 -10.38
CA VAL A 103 31.15 2.92 -9.41
C VAL A 103 32.28 2.69 -8.41
#